data_AF-A0A7H8H8E6-F1
#
_entry.id   AF-A0A7H8H8E6-F1
#
_cell.length_a   1.000
_cell.length_b   1.000
_cell.length_c   1.000
_cell.angle_alpha   90.00
_cell.angle_beta   90.00
_cell.angle_gamma   90.00
#
_symmetry.space_group_name_H-M   'P 1'
#
loop_
_entity.id
_entity.type
_entity.pdbx_description
1 polymer ?
#
loop_
_entity_poly.entity_id
_entity_poly.type
_entity_poly.pdbx_seq_one_letter_code
_entity_poly.pdbx_strand_id
1 'polypeptide(L)'
;MSPLRRAAVVVGAVLAAVVTAGAPAVAADPITISNGLFNNSAATAWSSAPATTMGDRTVTRITTGVQGLVVSGPTGSVFHQTLGVSRYMFIGTRNHVLILESPTGAGNRSVSSVDFTTTPPVERPILTVGVGSAAVGSPAVQFSVGTGDAFFVFAPTGTSVAGLGIHRSDNGTILCPGPPPLTPTGQLFGEATATQLRIKMGGTVLAACTRPPGTTG
;
A
#
# COMPACT_ATOMS: atom_id res chain seq x y z
N MET A 1 4.72 24.01 75.27
CA MET A 1 5.77 23.06 75.67
C MET A 1 5.69 21.88 74.72
N SER A 2 6.70 21.72 73.86
CA SER A 2 6.89 20.51 73.03
C SER A 2 7.43 19.37 73.92
N PRO A 3 7.30 18.10 73.52
CA PRO A 3 8.38 17.55 72.68
C PRO A 3 7.93 16.61 71.56
N LEU A 4 8.73 16.63 70.49
CA LEU A 4 8.81 15.68 69.39
C LEU A 4 9.18 14.26 69.85
N ARG A 5 8.74 13.23 69.10
CA ARG A 5 9.64 12.25 68.43
C ARG A 5 8.93 11.17 67.58
N ARG A 6 9.50 10.97 66.37
CA ARG A 6 9.58 9.74 65.53
C ARG A 6 8.33 9.38 64.71
N ALA A 7 8.28 9.65 63.40
CA ALA A 7 9.02 9.03 62.29
C ALA A 7 8.46 7.66 61.85
N ALA A 8 7.68 7.65 60.77
CA ALA A 8 7.65 6.60 59.76
C ALA A 8 6.99 7.17 58.49
N VAL A 9 7.82 7.59 57.54
CA VAL A 9 7.42 7.98 56.19
C VAL A 9 7.35 6.70 55.37
N VAL A 10 6.16 6.32 54.93
CA VAL A 10 5.97 5.29 53.88
C VAL A 10 5.38 6.01 52.68
N VAL A 11 6.25 6.42 51.75
CA VAL A 11 5.84 6.93 50.43
C VAL A 11 5.49 5.72 49.58
N GLY A 12 4.21 5.35 49.57
CA GLY A 12 3.65 4.42 48.58
C GLY A 12 3.35 5.17 47.29
N ALA A 13 4.24 5.08 46.31
CA ALA A 13 3.98 5.57 44.96
C ALA A 13 2.95 4.65 44.28
N VAL A 14 1.69 5.08 44.24
CA VAL A 14 0.67 4.43 43.41
C VAL A 14 0.83 4.98 42.00
N LEU A 15 1.49 4.21 41.13
CA LEU A 15 1.41 4.41 39.68
C LEU A 15 -0.02 4.14 39.24
N ALA A 16 -0.82 5.18 39.06
CA ALA A 16 -2.06 5.09 38.29
C ALA A 16 -1.69 4.99 36.81
N ALA A 17 -1.57 3.76 36.31
CA ALA A 17 -1.54 3.51 34.88
C ALA A 17 -2.92 3.89 34.32
N VAL A 18 -3.02 5.08 33.74
CA VAL A 18 -4.13 5.44 32.87
C VAL A 18 -3.99 4.57 31.62
N VAL A 19 -4.68 3.43 31.62
CA VAL A 19 -4.97 2.70 30.40
C VAL A 19 -5.91 3.62 29.62
N THR A 20 -5.35 4.40 28.69
CA THR A 20 -6.15 5.00 27.63
C THR A 20 -6.74 3.83 26.87
N ALA A 21 -7.99 3.48 27.20
CA ALA A 21 -8.81 2.63 26.38
C ALA A 21 -8.85 3.30 25.01
N GLY A 22 -8.00 2.83 24.10
CA GLY A 22 -8.04 3.21 22.70
C GLY A 22 -9.47 2.98 22.23
N ALA A 23 -10.01 3.96 21.51
CA ALA A 23 -11.27 3.78 20.82
C ALA A 23 -11.28 2.40 20.14
N PRO A 24 -12.40 1.65 20.18
CA PRO A 24 -12.47 0.37 19.49
C PRO A 24 -11.99 0.58 18.06
N ALA A 25 -10.98 -0.19 17.64
CA ALA A 25 -10.54 -0.18 16.27
C ALA A 25 -11.80 -0.37 15.42
N VAL A 26 -12.16 0.64 14.64
CA VAL A 26 -13.19 0.53 13.61
C VAL A 26 -12.82 -0.74 12.86
N ALA A 27 -13.69 -1.76 12.91
CA ALA A 27 -13.44 -3.02 12.24
C ALA A 27 -13.10 -2.66 10.80
N ALA A 28 -11.87 -2.97 10.37
CA ALA A 28 -11.41 -2.62 9.04
C ALA A 28 -12.44 -3.14 8.04
N ASP A 29 -12.88 -2.29 7.11
CA ASP A 29 -13.94 -2.64 6.17
C ASP A 29 -13.66 -4.04 5.58
N PRO A 30 -14.65 -4.94 5.51
CA PRO A 30 -14.41 -6.29 5.06
C PRO A 30 -13.83 -6.25 3.64
N ILE A 31 -12.71 -6.93 3.41
CA ILE A 31 -12.08 -7.04 2.09
C ILE A 31 -12.25 -8.44 1.53
N THR A 32 -12.45 -8.51 0.21
CA THR A 32 -12.53 -9.77 -0.52
C THR A 32 -11.22 -10.00 -1.26
N ILE A 33 -10.60 -11.16 -1.06
CA ILE A 33 -9.35 -11.52 -1.74
C ILE A 33 -9.56 -12.89 -2.39
N SER A 34 -9.63 -12.98 -3.71
CA SER A 34 -9.81 -14.29 -4.35
C SER A 34 -8.61 -15.21 -4.07
N ASN A 35 -8.86 -16.51 -3.87
CA ASN A 35 -7.79 -17.50 -3.75
C ASN A 35 -6.99 -17.58 -5.05
N GLY A 36 -5.68 -17.82 -4.93
CA GLY A 36 -4.76 -18.00 -6.04
C GLY A 36 -3.63 -16.99 -6.07
N LEU A 37 -2.86 -17.04 -7.15
CA LEU A 37 -1.78 -16.10 -7.42
C LEU A 37 -2.35 -14.71 -7.70
N PHE A 38 -1.69 -13.69 -7.19
CA PHE A 38 -1.97 -12.32 -7.56
C PHE A 38 -1.58 -12.16 -9.03
N ASN A 39 -2.50 -11.63 -9.84
CA ASN A 39 -2.33 -11.65 -11.27
C ASN A 39 -1.28 -10.62 -11.72
N ASN A 40 -0.47 -11.05 -12.69
CA ASN A 40 0.61 -10.29 -13.31
C ASN A 40 0.28 -9.93 -14.77
N SER A 41 -0.91 -10.26 -15.29
CA SER A 41 -1.19 -10.24 -16.73
C SER A 41 -1.43 -8.82 -17.26
N ALA A 42 -0.58 -8.39 -18.21
CA ALA A 42 -0.72 -7.42 -19.33
C ALA A 42 -1.51 -6.10 -19.16
N ALA A 43 -2.62 -6.09 -18.42
CA ALA A 43 -3.27 -4.89 -17.87
C ALA A 43 -2.44 -4.21 -16.75
N THR A 44 -1.26 -4.77 -16.45
CA THR A 44 -0.27 -4.38 -15.43
C THR A 44 0.85 -3.47 -15.95
N ALA A 45 0.82 -3.08 -17.23
CA ALA A 45 1.72 -2.02 -17.69
C ALA A 45 1.23 -0.69 -17.13
N TRP A 46 2.03 -0.10 -16.25
CA TRP A 46 1.86 1.29 -15.83
C TRP A 46 1.54 2.18 -17.05
N SER A 47 0.31 2.68 -17.11
CA SER A 47 -0.17 3.47 -18.24
C SER A 47 0.45 4.85 -18.22
N SER A 48 0.96 5.28 -19.36
CA SER A 48 1.37 6.66 -19.63
C SER A 48 0.34 7.42 -20.45
N ALA A 49 -0.80 6.81 -20.80
CA ALA A 49 -1.79 7.40 -21.70
C ALA A 49 -2.30 8.76 -21.17
N PRO A 50 -2.61 9.73 -22.06
CA PRO A 50 -3.11 11.05 -21.65
C PRO A 50 -4.40 10.96 -20.83
N ALA A 51 -5.27 10.00 -21.13
CA ALA A 51 -6.41 9.67 -20.32
C ALA A 51 -6.76 8.18 -20.44
N THR A 52 -7.30 7.61 -19.37
CA THR A 52 -7.93 6.28 -19.39
C THR A 52 -9.23 6.35 -18.60
N THR A 53 -10.32 5.87 -19.21
CA THR A 53 -11.62 5.74 -18.55
C THR A 53 -11.94 4.26 -18.37
N MET A 54 -12.43 3.93 -17.18
CA MET A 54 -12.84 2.58 -16.81
C MET A 54 -14.18 2.63 -16.07
N GLY A 55 -15.28 2.49 -16.81
CA GLY A 55 -16.62 2.76 -16.29
C GLY A 55 -16.86 4.26 -16.13
N ASP A 56 -17.29 4.68 -14.94
CA ASP A 56 -17.54 6.06 -14.53
C ASP A 56 -16.30 6.75 -13.90
N ARG A 57 -15.15 6.07 -13.91
CA ARG A 57 -13.89 6.55 -13.35
C ARG A 57 -12.91 6.88 -14.46
N THR A 58 -12.22 8.00 -14.31
CA THR A 58 -11.26 8.49 -15.30
C THR A 58 -9.98 8.96 -14.63
N VAL A 59 -8.83 8.59 -15.21
CA VAL A 59 -7.55 9.22 -14.91
C VAL A 59 -7.17 10.09 -16.11
N THR A 60 -6.91 11.38 -15.87
CA THR A 60 -6.51 12.35 -16.90
C THR A 60 -5.18 12.99 -16.52
N ARG A 61 -4.23 13.00 -17.45
CA ARG A 61 -2.94 13.66 -17.30
C ARG A 61 -3.05 15.13 -17.65
N ILE A 62 -2.59 15.98 -16.76
CA ILE A 62 -2.47 17.42 -16.96
C ILE A 62 -1.01 17.73 -17.32
N THR A 63 -0.79 18.25 -18.53
CA THR A 63 0.54 18.61 -19.05
C THR A 63 0.77 20.12 -19.13
N THR A 64 -0.25 20.92 -18.84
CA THR A 64 -0.21 22.39 -18.86
C THR A 64 -0.41 22.95 -17.45
N GLY A 65 0.33 23.99 -17.06
CA GLY A 65 0.25 24.56 -15.71
C GLY A 65 0.89 23.63 -14.67
N VAL A 66 0.22 23.41 -13.54
CA VAL A 66 0.68 22.44 -12.52
C VAL A 66 0.46 21.03 -13.06
N GLN A 67 1.55 20.36 -13.41
CA GLN A 67 1.50 19.01 -13.98
C GLN A 67 1.05 17.99 -12.92
N GLY A 68 0.24 17.03 -13.35
CA GLY A 68 -0.30 16.03 -12.46
C GLY A 68 -1.22 15.02 -13.12
N LEU A 69 -1.84 14.19 -12.30
CA LEU A 69 -2.94 13.31 -12.67
C LEU A 69 -4.19 13.75 -11.92
N VAL A 70 -5.28 13.98 -12.66
CA VAL A 70 -6.62 14.13 -12.08
C VAL A 70 -7.28 12.75 -12.13
N VAL A 71 -7.60 12.21 -10.96
CA VAL A 71 -8.28 10.94 -10.79
C VAL A 71 -9.72 11.24 -10.37
N SER A 72 -10.68 11.03 -11.28
CA SER A 72 -12.08 11.39 -11.10
C SER A 72 -12.96 10.16 -11.02
N GLY A 73 -13.93 10.18 -10.12
CA GLY A 73 -15.00 9.20 -10.00
C GLY A 73 -16.35 9.90 -9.77
N PRO A 74 -17.43 9.13 -9.54
CA PRO A 74 -18.79 9.67 -9.40
C PRO A 74 -18.96 10.61 -8.19
N THR A 75 -18.12 10.47 -7.17
CA THR A 75 -18.22 11.20 -5.89
C THR A 75 -17.24 12.36 -5.76
N GLY A 76 -16.39 12.59 -6.77
CA GLY A 76 -15.40 13.67 -6.77
C GLY A 76 -14.11 13.30 -7.47
N SER A 77 -13.09 14.14 -7.28
CA SER A 77 -11.79 13.99 -7.91
C SER A 77 -10.65 14.23 -6.92
N VAL A 78 -9.52 13.56 -7.15
CA VAL A 78 -8.25 13.83 -6.49
C VAL A 78 -7.26 14.35 -7.53
N PHE A 79 -6.51 15.38 -7.17
CA PHE A 79 -5.38 15.85 -7.95
C PHE A 79 -4.07 15.35 -7.32
N HIS A 80 -3.38 14.49 -8.05
CA HIS A 80 -2.03 14.05 -7.72
C HIS A 80 -1.03 14.92 -8.47
N GLN A 81 -0.33 15.81 -7.77
CA GLN A 81 0.72 16.63 -8.36
C GLN A 81 1.95 15.77 -8.68
N THR A 82 2.57 16.00 -9.84
CA THR A 82 3.72 15.20 -10.29
C THR A 82 4.93 16.10 -10.53
N LEU A 83 6.08 15.74 -9.96
CA LEU A 83 7.36 16.42 -10.14
C LEU A 83 8.27 15.72 -11.16
N GLY A 84 7.89 14.52 -11.60
CA GLY A 84 8.62 13.73 -12.60
C GLY A 84 7.69 13.00 -13.57
N VAL A 85 8.11 11.80 -13.99
CA VAL A 85 7.30 10.92 -14.84
C VAL A 85 6.28 10.20 -13.96
N SER A 86 5.00 10.45 -14.23
CA SER A 86 3.91 9.72 -13.58
C SER A 86 3.29 8.68 -14.51
N ARG A 87 2.89 7.56 -13.93
CA ARG A 87 2.11 6.52 -14.60
C ARG A 87 1.02 6.04 -13.64
N TYR A 88 0.03 5.32 -14.15
CA TYR A 88 -1.07 4.86 -13.33
C TYR A 88 -1.59 3.49 -13.76
N MET A 89 -2.33 2.84 -12.87
CA MET A 89 -2.91 1.52 -13.11
C MET A 89 -4.24 1.41 -12.35
N PHE A 90 -5.32 1.06 -13.06
CA PHE A 90 -6.54 0.60 -12.40
C PHE A 90 -6.32 -0.84 -11.94
N ILE A 91 -6.70 -1.17 -10.70
CA ILE A 91 -6.62 -2.52 -10.16
C ILE A 91 -8.02 -3.05 -9.78
N GLY A 92 -8.19 -4.37 -9.88
CA GLY A 92 -9.42 -5.04 -9.45
C GLY A 92 -10.67 -4.74 -10.28
N THR A 93 -11.83 -4.69 -9.61
CA THR A 93 -13.10 -4.23 -10.20
C THR A 93 -13.18 -2.71 -10.28
N ARG A 94 -12.06 -2.06 -10.65
CA ARG A 94 -11.95 -0.61 -10.93
C ARG A 94 -12.02 0.29 -9.70
N ASN A 95 -12.08 -0.26 -8.49
CA ASN A 95 -12.33 0.52 -7.25
C ASN A 95 -11.11 1.31 -6.77
N HIS A 96 -9.93 0.99 -7.30
CA HIS A 96 -8.69 1.63 -6.90
C HIS A 96 -7.83 1.94 -8.12
N VAL A 97 -7.10 3.05 -8.04
CA VAL A 97 -6.04 3.41 -8.99
C VAL A 97 -4.75 3.53 -8.22
N LEU A 98 -3.73 2.82 -8.67
CA LEU A 98 -2.37 3.07 -8.22
C LEU A 98 -1.73 4.12 -9.13
N ILE A 99 -0.96 5.02 -8.52
CA ILE A 99 -0.16 6.02 -9.21
C ILE A 99 1.29 5.73 -8.89
N LEU A 100 2.12 5.66 -9.93
CA LEU A 100 3.56 5.57 -9.84
C LEU A 100 4.16 6.93 -10.20
N GLU A 101 4.99 7.47 -9.31
CA GLU A 101 5.88 8.58 -9.63
C GLU A 101 7.33 8.11 -9.70
N SER A 102 8.03 8.56 -10.73
CA SER A 102 9.45 8.26 -10.93
C SER A 102 10.19 9.46 -11.52
N PRO A 103 11.36 9.83 -10.99
CA PRO A 103 12.22 10.81 -11.64
C PRO A 103 12.77 10.24 -12.94
N THR A 104 13.21 11.11 -13.82
CA THR A 104 13.93 10.73 -15.05
C THR A 104 15.34 10.19 -14.78
N GLY A 105 15.83 10.27 -13.54
CA GLY A 105 17.19 9.92 -13.12
C GLY A 105 17.23 9.09 -11.83
N ALA A 106 18.31 9.26 -11.06
CA ALA A 106 18.36 8.83 -9.67
C ALA A 106 17.33 9.62 -8.84
N GLY A 107 16.82 9.00 -7.78
CA GLY A 107 15.89 9.65 -6.85
C GLY A 107 14.79 8.72 -6.37
N ASN A 108 13.75 9.31 -5.78
CA ASN A 108 12.68 8.58 -5.14
C ASN A 108 11.63 8.12 -6.14
N ARG A 109 11.29 6.83 -6.11
CA ARG A 109 10.12 6.28 -6.79
C ARG A 109 9.05 6.00 -5.75
N SER A 110 7.86 6.50 -5.98
CA SER A 110 6.75 6.33 -5.04
C SER A 110 5.56 5.67 -5.72
N VAL A 111 4.79 4.94 -4.93
CA VAL A 111 3.47 4.46 -5.31
C VAL A 111 2.46 5.04 -4.32
N SER A 112 1.36 5.57 -4.82
CA SER A 112 0.18 5.91 -4.05
C SER A 112 -1.05 5.17 -4.59
N SER A 113 -2.08 5.05 -3.75
CA SER A 113 -3.37 4.47 -4.11
C SER A 113 -4.46 5.53 -3.95
N VAL A 114 -5.35 5.63 -4.93
CA VAL A 114 -6.59 6.39 -4.85
C VAL A 114 -7.74 5.41 -4.67
N ASP A 115 -8.52 5.61 -3.61
CA ASP A 115 -9.66 4.80 -3.26
C ASP A 115 -10.99 5.49 -3.64
N PHE A 116 -11.70 4.93 -4.63
CA PHE A 116 -13.00 5.45 -5.08
C PHE A 116 -14.18 5.01 -4.20
N THR A 117 -13.96 4.15 -3.20
CA THR A 117 -15.03 3.76 -2.26
C THR A 117 -15.30 4.85 -1.21
N THR A 118 -14.34 5.76 -1.04
CA THR A 118 -14.50 6.95 -0.18
C THR A 118 -15.23 8.08 -0.91
N THR A 119 -15.90 8.95 -0.13
CA THR A 119 -16.63 10.11 -0.65
C THR A 119 -16.22 11.37 0.12
N PRO A 120 -15.40 12.27 -0.46
CA PRO A 120 -14.76 12.17 -1.79
C PRO A 120 -13.66 11.09 -1.84
N PRO A 121 -13.18 10.70 -3.04
CA PRO A 121 -12.05 9.78 -3.17
C PRO A 121 -10.81 10.30 -2.41
N VAL A 122 -10.01 9.38 -1.86
CA VAL A 122 -8.82 9.72 -1.05
C VAL A 122 -7.59 9.05 -1.64
N GLU A 123 -6.50 9.82 -1.76
CA GLU A 123 -5.17 9.30 -2.08
C GLU A 123 -4.37 8.98 -0.82
N ARG A 124 -3.63 7.87 -0.85
CA ARG A 124 -2.75 7.43 0.24
C ARG A 124 -1.39 6.97 -0.28
N PRO A 125 -0.28 7.35 0.37
CA PRO A 125 1.03 6.82 0.02
C PRO A 125 1.13 5.33 0.38
N ILE A 126 1.74 4.54 -0.50
CA ILE A 126 1.95 3.09 -0.31
C ILE A 126 3.42 2.78 -0.04
N LEU A 127 4.30 3.29 -0.91
CA LEU A 127 5.74 3.07 -0.79
C LEU A 127 6.51 4.25 -1.38
N THR A 128 7.71 4.47 -0.86
CA THR A 128 8.73 5.33 -1.47
C THR A 128 10.07 4.62 -1.35
N VAL A 129 10.78 4.48 -2.47
CA VAL A 129 12.13 3.89 -2.49
C VAL A 129 13.10 4.80 -3.23
N GLY A 130 14.30 4.95 -2.67
CA GLY A 130 15.40 5.63 -3.35
C GLY A 130 16.09 4.69 -4.33
N VAL A 131 16.31 5.14 -5.57
CA VAL A 131 17.12 4.42 -6.55
C VAL A 131 18.32 5.26 -7.00
N GLY A 132 19.46 4.59 -7.19
CA GLY A 132 20.70 5.26 -7.60
C GLY A 132 20.84 5.51 -9.10
N SER A 133 19.92 5.02 -9.94
CA SER A 133 20.00 5.14 -11.40
C SER A 133 18.63 5.03 -12.07
N ALA A 134 18.50 5.67 -13.24
CA ALA A 134 17.34 5.52 -14.13
C ALA A 134 17.19 4.09 -14.68
N ALA A 135 18.29 3.33 -14.77
CA ALA A 135 18.30 1.95 -15.27
C ALA A 135 17.57 0.95 -14.37
N VAL A 136 17.35 1.31 -13.09
CA VAL A 136 16.57 0.48 -12.17
C VAL A 136 15.10 0.45 -12.65
N GLY A 137 14.45 -0.71 -12.58
CA GLY A 137 13.04 -0.87 -12.96
C GLY A 137 12.08 -0.10 -12.06
N SER A 138 10.87 0.21 -12.54
CA SER A 138 9.81 0.77 -11.68
C SER A 138 9.34 -0.27 -10.65
N PRO A 139 8.73 0.16 -9.53
CA PRO A 139 7.94 -0.73 -8.68
C PRO A 139 6.99 -1.58 -9.51
N ALA A 140 6.95 -2.87 -9.21
CA ALA A 140 6.05 -3.82 -9.84
C ALA A 140 4.90 -4.11 -8.89
N VAL A 141 3.70 -4.25 -9.46
CA VAL A 141 2.47 -4.53 -8.71
C VAL A 141 1.79 -5.75 -9.32
N GLN A 142 1.31 -6.63 -8.46
CA GLN A 142 0.39 -7.71 -8.79
C GLN A 142 -0.82 -7.56 -7.88
N PHE A 143 -2.04 -7.73 -8.37
CA PHE A 143 -3.24 -7.54 -7.56
C PHE A 143 -4.07 -8.82 -7.46
N SER A 144 -4.82 -8.94 -6.37
CA SER A 144 -5.76 -10.03 -6.17
C SER A 144 -6.80 -10.04 -7.28
N VAL A 145 -7.02 -11.21 -7.88
CA VAL A 145 -7.98 -11.37 -8.99
C VAL A 145 -9.40 -11.10 -8.50
N GLY A 146 -10.27 -10.60 -9.37
CA GLY A 146 -11.63 -10.23 -9.02
C GLY A 146 -11.66 -8.80 -8.48
N THR A 147 -11.78 -8.64 -7.17
CA THR A 147 -12.03 -7.35 -6.50
C THR A 147 -10.83 -6.40 -6.53
N GLY A 148 -9.62 -6.92 -6.44
CA GLY A 148 -8.39 -6.13 -6.30
C GLY A 148 -8.30 -5.36 -4.99
N ASP A 149 -8.97 -5.81 -3.93
CA ASP A 149 -8.94 -5.18 -2.60
C ASP A 149 -7.59 -5.34 -1.88
N ALA A 150 -6.74 -6.23 -2.39
CA ALA A 150 -5.35 -6.36 -2.00
C ALA A 150 -4.41 -6.40 -3.20
N PHE A 151 -3.21 -5.86 -3.03
CA PHE A 151 -2.14 -5.91 -4.03
C PHE A 151 -0.79 -6.19 -3.39
N PHE A 152 0.03 -6.95 -4.09
CA PHE A 152 1.42 -7.21 -3.81
C PHE A 152 2.29 -6.21 -4.57
N VAL A 153 3.19 -5.54 -3.87
CA VAL A 153 4.13 -4.57 -4.46
C VAL A 153 5.55 -4.89 -4.05
N PHE A 154 6.48 -4.64 -4.97
CA PHE A 154 7.91 -4.70 -4.72
C PHE A 154 8.64 -3.70 -5.61
N ALA A 155 9.70 -3.10 -5.09
CA ALA A 155 10.46 -2.11 -5.82
C ALA A 155 11.92 -2.52 -5.97
N PRO A 156 12.43 -2.69 -7.20
CA PRO A 156 13.85 -2.96 -7.40
C PRO A 156 14.67 -1.72 -7.04
N THR A 157 15.86 -1.95 -6.48
CA THR A 157 16.85 -0.91 -6.12
C THR A 157 18.13 -1.00 -6.98
N GLY A 158 18.19 -1.98 -7.90
CA GLY A 158 19.30 -2.26 -8.79
C GLY A 158 19.75 -3.71 -8.65
N THR A 159 20.22 -4.09 -7.45
CA THR A 159 20.66 -5.46 -7.14
C THR A 159 19.77 -6.17 -6.12
N SER A 160 18.92 -5.43 -5.40
CA SER A 160 17.96 -5.97 -4.45
C SER A 160 16.55 -5.46 -4.74
N VAL A 161 15.58 -5.94 -3.97
CA VAL A 161 14.24 -5.35 -3.89
C VAL A 161 14.02 -4.79 -2.49
N ALA A 162 13.33 -3.66 -2.41
CA ALA A 162 12.86 -3.02 -1.19
C ALA A 162 11.36 -2.73 -1.30
N GLY A 163 10.73 -2.29 -0.21
CA GLY A 163 9.30 -1.96 -0.20
C GLY A 163 8.43 -3.15 -0.61
N LEU A 164 8.79 -4.35 -0.14
CA LEU A 164 8.14 -5.61 -0.46
C LEU A 164 6.98 -5.87 0.50
N GLY A 165 5.77 -6.02 -0.01
CA GLY A 165 4.62 -6.30 0.84
C GLY A 165 3.32 -6.54 0.10
N ILE A 166 2.37 -7.18 0.79
CA ILE A 166 0.96 -7.24 0.37
C ILE A 166 0.21 -6.18 1.18
N HIS A 167 -0.50 -5.30 0.48
CA HIS A 167 -1.22 -4.15 1.03
C HIS A 167 -2.71 -4.24 0.73
N ARG A 168 -3.53 -3.59 1.56
CA ARG A 168 -4.91 -3.27 1.22
C ARG A 168 -4.97 -2.11 0.22
N SER A 169 -5.90 -2.19 -0.73
CA SER A 169 -6.06 -1.18 -1.78
C SER A 169 -6.76 0.09 -1.31
N ASP A 170 -7.66 -0.02 -0.33
CA ASP A 170 -8.49 1.07 0.23
C ASP A 170 -7.70 2.03 1.13
N ASN A 171 -6.83 1.49 1.97
CA ASN A 171 -6.15 2.26 3.01
C ASN A 171 -4.62 2.10 3.03
N GLY A 172 -4.05 1.25 2.16
CA GLY A 172 -2.61 1.02 2.05
C GLY A 172 -1.99 0.21 3.18
N THR A 173 -2.80 -0.26 4.15
CA THR A 173 -2.31 -1.04 5.29
C THR A 173 -1.59 -2.28 4.82
N ILE A 174 -0.39 -2.52 5.35
CA ILE A 174 0.38 -3.73 5.08
C ILE A 174 -0.35 -4.92 5.72
N LEU A 175 -0.82 -5.84 4.88
CA LEU A 175 -1.42 -7.11 5.29
C LEU A 175 -0.37 -8.19 5.52
N CYS A 176 0.69 -8.19 4.71
CA CYS A 176 1.80 -9.11 4.88
C CYS A 176 3.12 -8.45 4.46
N PRO A 177 4.00 -8.09 5.41
CA PRO A 177 5.32 -7.55 5.07
C PRO A 177 6.20 -8.64 4.47
N GLY A 178 6.95 -8.29 3.43
CA GLY A 178 8.04 -9.13 2.94
C GLY A 178 9.27 -9.04 3.84
N PRO A 179 10.25 -9.95 3.67
CA PRO A 179 11.54 -9.82 4.35
C PRO A 179 12.23 -8.48 3.98
N PRO A 180 13.17 -8.01 4.82
CA PRO A 180 14.00 -6.84 4.52
C PRO A 180 14.74 -7.00 3.18
N PRO A 181 15.38 -5.94 2.65
CA PRO A 181 15.88 -5.94 1.29
C PRO A 181 16.59 -7.23 0.91
N LEU A 182 16.08 -7.88 -0.13
CA LEU A 182 16.52 -9.20 -0.54
C LEU A 182 17.01 -9.15 -1.98
N THR A 183 18.00 -9.97 -2.31
CA THR A 183 18.45 -10.17 -3.70
C THR A 183 17.63 -11.28 -4.32
N PRO A 184 16.73 -11.01 -5.28
CA PRO A 184 15.87 -12.05 -5.84
C PRO A 184 16.71 -13.02 -6.67
N THR A 185 16.60 -14.31 -6.37
CA THR A 185 17.17 -15.40 -7.17
C THR A 185 16.13 -16.08 -8.07
N GLY A 186 14.88 -15.61 -8.00
CA GLY A 186 13.76 -16.09 -8.81
C GLY A 186 12.64 -15.05 -8.87
N GLN A 187 11.58 -15.39 -9.61
CA GLN A 187 10.42 -14.51 -9.76
C GLN A 187 9.67 -14.35 -8.43
N LEU A 188 9.32 -13.11 -8.09
CA LEU A 188 8.50 -12.75 -6.93
C LEU A 188 7.02 -12.76 -7.27
N PHE A 189 6.21 -13.30 -6.37
CA PHE A 189 4.75 -13.28 -6.51
C PHE A 189 4.00 -13.30 -5.18
N GLY A 190 2.84 -12.65 -5.17
CA GLY A 190 1.85 -12.75 -4.10
C GLY A 190 0.90 -13.92 -4.34
N GLU A 191 0.45 -14.56 -3.26
CA GLU A 191 -0.59 -15.61 -3.28
C GLU A 191 -1.54 -15.41 -2.12
N ALA A 192 -2.84 -15.57 -2.38
CA ALA A 192 -3.85 -15.76 -1.34
C ALA A 192 -4.30 -17.23 -1.31
N THR A 193 -4.36 -17.78 -0.11
CA THR A 193 -4.98 -19.07 0.18
C THR A 193 -6.24 -18.84 1.01
N ALA A 194 -6.92 -19.93 1.39
CA ALA A 194 -8.09 -19.85 2.27
C ALA A 194 -7.78 -19.15 3.61
N THR A 195 -6.56 -19.29 4.15
CA THR A 195 -6.21 -18.82 5.50
C THR A 195 -5.00 -17.89 5.55
N GLN A 196 -4.22 -17.78 4.48
CA GLN A 196 -2.96 -17.05 4.47
C GLN A 196 -2.78 -16.18 3.23
N LEU A 197 -2.11 -15.05 3.41
CA LEU A 197 -1.44 -14.29 2.37
C LEU A 197 0.04 -14.67 2.37
N ARG A 198 0.62 -14.94 1.20
CA ARG A 198 1.99 -15.43 1.06
C ARG A 198 2.74 -14.63 0.02
N ILE A 199 4.00 -14.32 0.33
CA ILE A 199 4.98 -13.79 -0.61
C ILE A 199 5.93 -14.92 -0.96
N LYS A 200 6.11 -15.18 -2.25
CA LYS A 200 6.90 -16.30 -2.76
C LYS A 200 8.00 -15.85 -3.72
N MET A 201 9.07 -16.65 -3.78
CA MET A 201 10.14 -16.54 -4.76
C MET A 201 10.46 -17.91 -5.36
N GLY A 202 10.26 -18.06 -6.67
CA GLY A 202 10.57 -19.34 -7.35
C GLY A 202 9.87 -20.57 -6.74
N GLY A 203 8.73 -20.38 -6.08
CA GLY A 203 7.98 -21.43 -5.37
C GLY A 203 8.20 -21.47 -3.86
N THR A 204 9.31 -20.92 -3.35
CA THR A 204 9.61 -20.84 -1.92
C THR A 204 8.81 -19.73 -1.24
N VAL A 205 8.20 -20.01 -0.09
CA VAL A 205 7.51 -19.00 0.72
C VAL A 205 8.54 -18.18 1.50
N LEU A 206 8.57 -16.87 1.26
CA LEU A 206 9.43 -15.91 1.96
C LEU A 206 8.75 -15.31 3.19
N ALA A 207 7.44 -15.07 3.09
CA ALA A 207 6.63 -14.56 4.17
C ALA A 207 5.22 -15.15 4.06
N ALA A 208 4.59 -15.40 5.21
CA ALA A 208 3.21 -15.85 5.30
C ALA A 208 2.53 -15.16 6.47
N CYS A 209 1.37 -14.58 6.22
CA CYS A 209 0.59 -13.86 7.23
C CYS A 209 -0.84 -14.36 7.22
N THR A 210 -1.50 -14.32 8.36
CA THR A 210 -2.92 -14.66 8.47
C THR A 210 -3.72 -13.78 7.52
N ARG A 211 -4.58 -14.40 6.73
CA ARG A 211 -5.47 -13.65 5.85
C ARG A 211 -6.47 -12.87 6.71
N PRO A 212 -6.67 -11.57 6.47
CA PRO A 212 -7.64 -10.79 7.21
C PRO A 212 -9.05 -11.37 7.01
N PRO A 213 -9.93 -11.25 8.03
CA PRO A 213 -11.32 -11.64 7.90
C PRO A 213 -12.00 -10.90 6.73
N GLY A 214 -12.82 -11.62 5.99
CA GLY A 214 -13.55 -11.11 4.84
C GLY A 214 -14.33 -12.23 4.15
N THR A 215 -15.16 -11.88 3.18
CA THR A 215 -15.82 -12.86 2.34
C THR A 215 -14.77 -13.49 1.41
N THR A 216 -14.70 -14.82 1.41
CA THR A 216 -13.96 -15.55 0.37
C THR A 216 -14.75 -15.38 -0.93
N GLY A 217 -14.10 -14.82 -1.94
CA GLY A 217 -14.62 -14.74 -3.31
C GLY A 217 -14.31 -16.00 -4.08
#